data_AF-A0A644X7C7-F1
#
_entry.id   AF-A0A644X7C7-F1
#
_cell.length_a   1.000
_cell.length_b   1.000
_cell.length_c   1.000
_cell.angle_alpha   90.00
_cell.angle_beta   90.00
_cell.angle_gamma   90.00
#
_symmetry.space_group_name_H-M   'P 1'
#
loop_
_entity.id
_entity.type
_entity.pdbx_description
1 polymer ?
#
loop_
_entity_poly.entity_id
_entity_poly.type
_entity_poly.pdbx_seq_one_letter_code
_entity_poly.pdbx_strand_id
1 'polypeptide(L)'
;MFVCGGAFDGIEKKIANRLNTRVVGYAASGRTADIDRNNLLQYITPMDLKAFGLIPEIIGRLPILTYLEPLDRDALLRILTEPKNSIIKQYEKLFSMDGVTLTLDKDVYEYIVDKAIEFKLGARGLRSIVEAIMIDAMFSLPSEDKKKLHVTREYAVKHFEKSDFRHLRVA
;
A
#
# COMPACT_ATOMS: atom_id res chain seq x y z
N MET A 1 0.84 27.16 -0.32
CA MET A 1 -0.10 26.05 -0.62
C MET A 1 -0.08 25.12 0.57
N PHE A 2 -1.23 24.85 1.19
CA PHE A 2 -1.35 23.90 2.30
C PHE A 2 -1.97 22.61 1.77
N VAL A 3 -1.39 21.47 2.15
CA VAL A 3 -1.94 20.14 1.85
C VAL A 3 -2.10 19.42 3.17
N CYS A 4 -3.32 18.98 3.46
CA CYS A 4 -3.65 18.20 4.66
C CYS A 4 -4.16 16.84 4.22
N GLY A 5 -3.71 15.77 4.86
CA GLY A 5 -4.12 14.41 4.54
C GLY A 5 -4.29 13.57 5.80
N GLY A 6 -5.11 12.52 5.71
CA GLY A 6 -5.42 11.60 6.80
C GLY A 6 -6.09 10.33 6.28
N ALA A 7 -6.15 9.28 7.11
CA ALA A 7 -6.73 7.99 6.72
C ALA A 7 -8.26 7.92 6.90
N PHE A 8 -8.84 8.81 7.73
CA PHE A 8 -10.29 8.92 7.99
C PHE A 8 -11.03 7.56 8.12
N ASP A 9 -10.52 6.66 8.95
CA ASP A 9 -11.09 5.31 9.08
C ASP A 9 -12.58 5.34 9.49
N GLY A 10 -13.40 4.56 8.77
CA GLY A 10 -14.85 4.51 8.97
C GLY A 10 -15.65 5.64 8.31
N ILE A 11 -15.01 6.59 7.60
CA ILE A 11 -15.72 7.64 6.84
C ILE A 11 -16.62 7.06 5.75
N GLU A 12 -16.24 5.91 5.19
CA GLU A 12 -17.02 5.18 4.19
C GLU A 12 -18.44 4.85 4.68
N LYS A 13 -18.61 4.59 5.98
CA LYS A 13 -19.94 4.37 6.59
C LYS A 13 -20.81 5.63 6.52
N LYS A 14 -20.20 6.81 6.72
CA LYS A 14 -20.92 8.11 6.63
C LYS A 14 -21.33 8.38 5.18
N ILE A 15 -20.42 8.13 4.23
CA ILE A 15 -20.67 8.26 2.80
C ILE A 15 -21.81 7.31 2.37
N ALA A 16 -21.70 6.02 2.72
CA ALA A 16 -22.70 5.00 2.40
C ALA A 16 -24.08 5.34 2.95
N ASN A 17 -24.16 5.76 4.22
CA ASN A 17 -25.42 6.18 4.83
C ASN A 17 -26.05 7.33 4.06
N ARG A 18 -25.28 8.36 3.71
CA ARG A 18 -25.79 9.50 2.93
C ARG A 18 -26.28 9.08 1.54
N LEU A 19 -25.54 8.21 0.85
CA LEU A 19 -25.92 7.71 -0.47
C LEU A 19 -27.21 6.87 -0.41
N ASN A 20 -27.36 6.02 0.62
CA ASN A 20 -28.56 5.22 0.83
C ASN A 20 -29.79 6.05 1.25
N THR A 21 -29.62 7.11 2.06
CA THR A 21 -30.73 7.97 2.49
C THR A 21 -31.38 8.73 1.32
N ARG A 22 -30.71 8.89 0.17
CA ARG A 22 -31.31 9.47 -1.04
C ARG A 22 -32.39 8.59 -1.69
N VAL A 23 -32.53 7.31 -1.29
CA VAL A 23 -33.43 6.34 -1.93
C VAL A 23 -34.86 6.37 -1.35
N VAL A 24 -35.11 7.09 -0.25
CA VAL A 24 -36.44 7.13 0.40
C VAL A 24 -37.25 8.34 -0.07
N GLY A 25 -37.71 8.29 -1.33
CA GLY A 25 -38.64 9.27 -1.90
C GLY A 25 -39.33 8.70 -3.13
N TYR A 26 -40.59 9.07 -3.36
CA TYR A 26 -41.57 8.55 -4.33
C TYR A 26 -41.14 8.62 -5.83
N ALA A 27 -39.87 8.92 -6.12
CA ALA A 27 -39.25 8.96 -7.44
C ALA A 27 -37.97 8.09 -7.55
N ALA A 28 -37.69 7.20 -6.58
CA ALA A 28 -36.46 6.43 -6.49
C ALA A 28 -36.42 5.13 -7.33
N SER A 29 -37.39 4.89 -8.21
CA SER A 29 -37.44 3.68 -9.05
C SER A 29 -36.60 3.78 -10.34
N GLY A 30 -35.85 4.86 -10.57
CA GLY A 30 -35.24 5.12 -11.88
C GLY A 30 -33.73 4.99 -12.00
N ARG A 31 -32.95 5.26 -10.94
CA ARG A 31 -31.49 5.31 -11.01
C ARG A 31 -30.86 5.03 -9.64
N THR A 32 -30.76 3.78 -9.25
CA THR A 32 -29.53 3.35 -8.56
C THR A 32 -28.42 3.48 -9.59
N ALA A 33 -27.89 4.69 -9.76
CA ALA A 33 -26.65 4.90 -10.49
C ALA A 33 -25.65 3.90 -9.90
N ASP A 34 -24.90 3.24 -10.76
CA ASP A 34 -23.91 2.21 -10.42
C ASP A 34 -22.92 2.78 -9.38
N ILE A 35 -23.24 2.65 -8.09
CA ILE A 35 -22.40 3.16 -7.00
C ILE A 35 -21.31 2.13 -6.85
N ASP A 36 -20.09 2.52 -7.19
CA ASP A 36 -18.93 1.69 -6.93
C ASP A 36 -18.70 1.59 -5.43
N ARG A 37 -19.09 0.42 -4.89
CA ARG A 37 -18.95 0.10 -3.46
C ARG A 37 -17.51 -0.22 -3.07
N ASN A 38 -16.63 -0.48 -4.03
CA ASN A 38 -15.22 -0.77 -3.75
C ASN A 38 -14.40 0.51 -3.53
N ASN A 39 -14.91 1.65 -3.99
CA ASN A 39 -14.25 2.94 -3.81
C ASN A 39 -15.25 4.05 -3.45
N LEU A 40 -15.85 3.96 -2.26
CA LEU A 40 -16.83 4.96 -1.79
C LEU A 40 -16.22 6.36 -1.59
N LEU A 41 -14.91 6.44 -1.36
CA LEU A 41 -14.19 7.70 -1.15
C LEU A 41 -14.33 8.67 -2.33
N GLN A 42 -14.59 8.16 -3.55
CA GLN A 42 -14.82 9.01 -4.72
C GLN A 42 -16.02 9.93 -4.59
N TYR A 43 -16.97 9.58 -3.72
CA TYR A 43 -18.18 10.35 -3.47
C TYR A 43 -18.07 11.25 -2.24
N ILE A 44 -16.89 11.40 -1.61
CA ILE A 44 -16.74 12.17 -0.38
C ILE A 44 -17.16 13.64 -0.55
N THR A 45 -17.83 14.20 0.47
CA THR A 45 -18.21 15.62 0.50
C THR A 45 -17.88 16.27 1.85
N PRO A 46 -17.85 17.62 1.92
CA PRO A 46 -17.69 18.35 3.18
C PRO A 46 -18.69 17.95 4.28
N MET A 47 -19.91 17.54 3.91
CA MET A 47 -20.90 17.07 4.90
C MET A 47 -20.48 15.78 5.59
N ASP A 48 -19.77 14.88 4.90
CA ASP A 48 -19.28 13.64 5.51
C ASP A 48 -18.17 13.94 6.51
N LEU A 49 -17.27 14.88 6.19
CA LEU A 49 -16.20 15.32 7.09
C LEU A 49 -16.77 15.97 8.36
N LYS A 50 -17.84 16.77 8.22
CA LYS A 50 -18.57 17.32 9.38
C LYS A 50 -19.19 16.20 10.22
N ALA A 51 -19.86 15.24 9.58
CA ALA A 51 -20.47 14.09 10.25
C ALA A 51 -19.44 13.11 10.85
N PHE A 52 -18.20 13.15 10.36
CA PHE A 52 -17.05 12.42 10.87
C PHE A 52 -16.45 13.08 12.12
N GLY A 53 -16.58 14.40 12.26
CA GLY A 53 -16.17 15.15 13.46
C GLY A 53 -15.27 16.35 13.18
N LEU A 54 -15.02 16.72 11.92
CA LEU A 54 -14.26 17.92 11.60
C LEU A 54 -15.13 19.16 11.80
N ILE A 55 -14.53 20.21 12.39
CA ILE A 55 -15.23 21.47 12.62
C ILE A 55 -15.42 22.25 11.30
N PRO A 56 -16.57 22.94 11.10
CA PRO A 56 -16.88 23.65 9.86
C PRO A 56 -15.82 24.70 9.45
N GLU A 57 -15.15 25.32 10.41
CA GLU A 57 -14.13 26.34 10.19
C GLU A 57 -12.89 25.78 9.49
N ILE A 58 -12.50 24.55 9.82
CA ILE A 58 -11.37 23.86 9.16
C ILE A 58 -11.78 23.43 7.76
N ILE A 59 -12.97 22.86 7.62
CA ILE A 59 -13.51 22.42 6.31
C ILE A 59 -13.63 23.63 5.37
N GLY A 60 -14.08 24.77 5.87
CA GLY A 60 -14.19 26.01 5.08
C GLY A 60 -12.84 26.59 4.63
N ARG A 61 -11.74 26.28 5.33
CA ARG A 61 -10.38 26.67 4.93
C ARG A 61 -9.73 25.70 3.94
N LEU A 62 -10.34 24.55 3.69
CA LEU A 62 -9.87 23.49 2.79
C LEU A 62 -10.88 23.31 1.64
N PRO A 63 -10.94 24.25 0.67
CA PRO A 63 -11.97 24.24 -0.38
C PRO A 63 -11.80 23.12 -1.41
N ILE A 64 -10.59 22.53 -1.50
CA ILE A 64 -10.28 21.41 -2.38
C ILE A 64 -10.29 20.13 -1.54
N LEU A 65 -11.22 19.24 -1.87
CA LEU A 65 -11.31 17.91 -1.30
C LEU A 65 -10.98 16.89 -2.39
N THR A 66 -10.06 15.98 -2.09
CA THR A 66 -9.67 14.88 -2.97
C THR A 66 -9.51 13.60 -2.17
N TYR A 67 -9.49 12.47 -2.86
CA TYR A 67 -9.29 11.15 -2.29
C TYR A 67 -8.12 10.45 -2.99
N LEU A 68 -7.64 9.37 -2.37
CA LEU A 68 -6.66 8.48 -2.97
C LEU A 68 -7.32 7.16 -3.34
N GLU A 69 -6.88 6.57 -4.44
CA GLU A 69 -7.32 5.24 -4.83
C GLU A 69 -6.77 4.19 -3.85
N PRO A 70 -7.55 3.14 -3.55
CA PRO A 70 -7.07 2.02 -2.75
C PRO A 70 -5.88 1.35 -3.46
N LEU A 71 -4.92 0.85 -2.66
CA LEU A 71 -3.78 0.11 -3.20
C LEU A 71 -4.24 -1.26 -3.67
N ASP A 72 -4.11 -1.51 -4.97
CA ASP A 72 -4.29 -2.83 -5.56
C ASP A 72 -2.94 -3.53 -5.80
N ARG A 73 -3.02 -4.75 -6.33
CA ARG A 73 -1.87 -5.61 -6.61
C ARG A 73 -0.89 -4.95 -7.57
N ASP A 74 -1.40 -4.34 -8.63
CA ASP A 74 -0.58 -3.70 -9.65
C ASP A 74 0.10 -2.44 -9.10
N ALA A 75 -0.61 -1.63 -8.30
CA ALA A 75 -0.03 -0.48 -7.61
C ALA A 75 1.11 -0.88 -6.69
N LEU A 76 0.98 -1.98 -5.92
CA LEU A 76 2.05 -2.49 -5.08
C LEU A 76 3.27 -2.94 -5.89
N LEU A 77 3.06 -3.66 -7.00
CA LEU A 77 4.13 -4.09 -7.90
C LEU A 77 4.86 -2.89 -8.51
N ARG A 78 4.10 -1.87 -8.92
CA ARG A 78 4.65 -0.62 -9.44
C ARG A 78 5.47 0.11 -8.39
N ILE A 79 4.97 0.27 -7.16
CA ILE A 79 5.70 0.88 -6.05
C ILE A 79 7.02 0.14 -5.77
N LEU A 80 7.01 -1.19 -5.85
CA LEU A 80 8.18 -2.04 -5.63
C LEU A 80 9.29 -1.81 -6.67
N THR A 81 8.94 -1.48 -7.92
CA THR A 81 9.87 -1.54 -9.07
C THR A 81 10.05 -0.24 -9.85
N GLU A 82 8.99 0.50 -10.15
CA GLU A 82 8.99 1.63 -11.10
C GLU A 82 9.62 2.92 -10.57
N PRO A 83 9.28 3.43 -9.37
CA PRO A 83 9.77 4.72 -8.89
C PRO A 83 11.29 4.83 -9.00
N LYS A 84 11.80 6.06 -9.18
CA LYS A 84 13.24 6.32 -9.20
C LYS A 84 13.93 5.78 -7.93
N ASN A 85 13.25 5.92 -6.80
CA ASN A 85 13.68 5.42 -5.50
C ASN A 85 12.81 4.23 -5.05
N SER A 86 12.52 3.29 -5.94
CA SER A 86 11.77 2.08 -5.59
C SER A 86 12.56 1.20 -4.61
N ILE A 87 11.86 0.35 -3.87
CA ILE A 87 12.48 -0.49 -2.83
C ILE A 87 13.56 -1.38 -3.45
N ILE A 88 13.27 -2.01 -4.58
CA ILE A 88 14.25 -2.89 -5.26
C ILE A 88 15.50 -2.12 -5.68
N LYS A 89 15.36 -0.92 -6.27
CA LYS A 89 16.51 -0.08 -6.65
C LYS A 89 17.33 0.36 -5.43
N GLN A 90 16.69 0.57 -4.28
CA GLN A 90 17.41 0.87 -3.04
C GLN A 90 18.27 -0.32 -2.60
N TYR A 91 17.75 -1.55 -2.65
CA TYR A 91 18.51 -2.76 -2.31
C TYR A 91 19.60 -3.07 -3.37
N GLU A 92 19.31 -2.94 -4.66
CA GLU A 92 20.33 -3.06 -5.71
C GLU A 92 21.49 -2.08 -5.47
N LYS A 93 21.17 -0.83 -5.10
CA LYS A 93 22.19 0.16 -4.79
C LYS A 93 22.96 -0.21 -3.52
N LEU A 94 22.28 -0.70 -2.48
CA LEU A 94 22.90 -1.10 -1.23
C LEU A 94 23.92 -2.24 -1.46
N PHE A 95 23.51 -3.32 -2.13
CA PHE A 95 24.42 -4.42 -2.49
C PHE A 95 25.57 -3.95 -3.40
N SER A 96 25.33 -3.00 -4.30
CA SER A 96 26.39 -2.45 -5.16
C SER A 96 27.48 -1.71 -4.38
N MET A 97 27.16 -1.16 -3.19
CA MET A 97 28.17 -0.51 -2.34
C MET A 97 29.16 -1.51 -1.77
N ASP A 98 28.72 -2.76 -1.57
CA ASP A 98 29.56 -3.89 -1.13
C ASP A 98 30.15 -4.69 -2.31
N GLY A 99 30.03 -4.17 -3.54
CA GLY A 99 30.56 -4.83 -4.74
C GLY A 99 29.77 -6.05 -5.21
N VAL A 100 28.54 -6.23 -4.72
CA VAL A 100 27.65 -7.34 -5.08
C VAL A 100 26.59 -6.87 -6.09
N THR A 101 26.45 -7.60 -7.19
CA THR A 101 25.36 -7.39 -8.16
C THR A 101 24.12 -8.18 -7.73
N LEU A 102 23.04 -7.48 -7.39
CA LEU A 102 21.74 -8.09 -7.07
C LEU A 102 20.89 -8.24 -8.34
N THR A 103 20.27 -9.41 -8.51
CA THR A 103 19.26 -9.68 -9.54
C THR A 103 18.12 -10.49 -8.92
N LEU A 104 16.89 -10.27 -9.37
CA LEU A 104 15.71 -10.97 -8.87
C LEU A 104 14.88 -11.49 -10.05
N ASP A 105 14.29 -12.67 -9.87
CA ASP A 105 13.29 -13.18 -10.80
C ASP A 105 11.97 -12.42 -10.71
N LYS A 106 11.21 -12.41 -11.80
CA LYS A 106 9.88 -11.79 -11.83
C LYS A 106 8.98 -12.36 -10.72
N ASP A 107 9.04 -13.66 -10.51
CA ASP A 107 8.22 -14.37 -9.52
C ASP A 107 8.51 -13.95 -8.07
N VAL A 108 9.67 -13.36 -7.80
CA VAL A 108 10.00 -12.81 -6.48
C VAL A 108 9.20 -11.54 -6.21
N TYR A 109 9.06 -10.67 -7.21
CA TYR A 109 8.22 -9.48 -7.08
C TYR A 109 6.77 -9.84 -6.81
N GLU A 110 6.25 -10.82 -7.56
CA GLU A 110 4.89 -11.36 -7.38
C GLU A 110 4.72 -11.91 -5.95
N TYR A 111 5.67 -12.71 -5.47
CA TYR A 111 5.65 -13.26 -4.12
C TYR A 111 5.63 -12.17 -3.03
N ILE A 112 6.45 -11.12 -3.17
CA ILE A 112 6.49 -10.01 -2.21
C ILE A 112 5.14 -9.29 -2.16
N VAL A 113 4.52 -9.04 -3.32
CA VAL A 113 3.22 -8.39 -3.42
C VAL A 113 2.12 -9.27 -2.81
N ASP A 114 2.10 -10.56 -3.13
CA ASP A 114 1.12 -11.50 -2.59
C ASP A 114 1.19 -11.52 -1.04
N LYS A 115 2.39 -11.55 -0.47
CA LYS A 115 2.59 -11.47 0.99
C LYS A 115 2.14 -10.13 1.58
N ALA A 116 2.40 -9.00 0.92
CA ALA A 116 1.94 -7.70 1.39
C ALA A 116 0.41 -7.60 1.47
N ILE A 117 -0.29 -8.22 0.50
CA ILE A 117 -1.76 -8.30 0.46
C ILE A 117 -2.27 -9.26 1.53
N GLU A 118 -1.70 -10.47 1.63
CA GLU A 118 -2.06 -11.49 2.62
C GLU A 118 -2.03 -10.93 4.06
N PHE A 119 -0.99 -10.16 4.38
CA PHE A 119 -0.81 -9.54 5.69
C PHE A 119 -1.45 -8.16 5.84
N LYS A 120 -2.13 -7.64 4.80
CA LYS A 120 -2.80 -6.33 4.79
C LYS A 120 -1.90 -5.15 5.20
N LEU A 121 -0.64 -5.18 4.80
CA LEU A 121 0.37 -4.19 5.24
C LEU A 121 0.40 -2.93 4.35
N GLY A 122 -0.23 -2.99 3.17
CA GLY A 122 -0.15 -1.96 2.14
C GLY A 122 1.30 -1.72 1.67
N ALA A 123 1.54 -0.56 1.06
CA ALA A 123 2.85 -0.22 0.49
C ALA A 123 3.98 -0.14 1.54
N ARG A 124 3.65 0.17 2.79
CA ARG A 124 4.65 0.25 3.88
C ARG A 124 5.25 -1.11 4.21
N GLY A 125 4.45 -2.17 4.13
CA GLY A 125 4.91 -3.54 4.42
C GLY A 125 5.86 -4.12 3.38
N LEU A 126 5.83 -3.62 2.14
CA LEU A 126 6.71 -4.11 1.07
C LEU A 126 8.18 -4.06 1.48
N ARG A 127 8.62 -2.99 2.15
CA ARG A 127 10.00 -2.84 2.58
C ARG A 127 10.37 -3.91 3.60
N SER A 128 9.53 -4.14 4.60
CA SER A 128 9.77 -5.15 5.62
C SER A 128 9.88 -6.56 5.02
N ILE A 129 9.02 -6.89 4.04
CA ILE A 129 9.09 -8.20 3.36
C ILE A 129 10.41 -8.36 2.61
N VAL A 130 10.83 -7.34 1.85
CA VAL A 130 12.13 -7.37 1.15
C VAL A 130 13.29 -7.48 2.15
N GLU A 131 13.25 -6.72 3.24
CA GLU A 131 14.27 -6.77 4.29
C GLU A 131 14.39 -8.18 4.89
N ALA A 132 13.27 -8.80 5.23
CA ALA A 132 13.23 -10.15 5.77
C ALA A 132 13.83 -11.20 4.81
N ILE A 133 13.66 -11.01 3.50
CA ILE A 133 14.26 -11.89 2.49
C ILE A 133 15.78 -11.66 2.38
N MET A 134 16.24 -10.42 2.52
CA MET A 134 17.62 -10.03 2.19
C MET A 134 18.56 -9.98 3.39
N ILE A 135 18.06 -9.95 4.63
CA ILE A 135 18.86 -9.68 5.84
C ILE A 135 20.04 -10.65 6.02
N ASP A 136 19.82 -11.94 5.79
CA ASP A 136 20.87 -12.96 5.92
C ASP A 136 21.98 -12.74 4.87
N ALA A 137 21.59 -12.44 3.62
CA ALA A 137 22.54 -12.16 2.54
C ALA A 137 23.30 -10.84 2.78
N MET A 138 22.65 -9.83 3.32
CA MET A 138 23.31 -8.57 3.68
C MET A 138 24.35 -8.76 4.79
N PHE A 139 24.16 -9.74 5.68
CA PHE A 139 25.13 -10.07 6.72
C PHE A 139 26.27 -10.94 6.20
N SER A 140 25.98 -11.97 5.39
CA SER A 140 26.99 -12.96 4.99
C SER A 140 27.86 -12.50 3.82
N LEU A 141 27.26 -11.89 2.79
CA LEU A 141 27.94 -11.60 1.54
C LEU A 141 29.12 -10.62 1.64
N PRO A 142 29.11 -9.60 2.51
CA PRO A 142 30.29 -8.74 2.69
C PRO A 142 31.53 -9.49 3.18
N SER A 143 31.36 -10.65 3.81
CA SER A 143 32.45 -11.52 4.27
C SER A 143 32.83 -12.62 3.27
N GLU A 144 32.09 -12.76 2.16
CA GLU A 144 32.30 -13.76 1.12
C GLU A 144 32.92 -13.13 -0.14
N ASP A 145 33.68 -13.91 -0.92
CA ASP A 145 34.21 -13.46 -2.22
C ASP A 145 33.16 -13.42 -3.36
N LYS A 146 31.87 -13.57 -3.02
CA LYS A 146 30.77 -13.62 -4.00
C LYS A 146 30.37 -12.22 -4.44
N LYS A 147 30.49 -11.98 -5.75
CA LYS A 147 30.15 -10.69 -6.39
C LYS A 147 28.75 -10.62 -6.98
N LYS A 148 27.94 -11.68 -6.86
CA LYS A 148 26.60 -11.75 -7.45
C LYS A 148 25.64 -12.47 -6.52
N LEU A 149 24.45 -11.89 -6.35
CA LEU A 149 23.31 -12.49 -5.70
C LEU A 149 22.15 -12.55 -6.69
N HIS A 150 21.67 -13.76 -6.95
CA HIS A 150 20.47 -13.99 -7.75
C HIS A 150 19.39 -14.56 -6.85
N VAL A 151 18.28 -13.84 -6.73
CA VAL A 151 17.18 -14.16 -5.83
C VAL A 151 16.06 -14.80 -6.64
N THR A 152 15.79 -16.07 -6.32
CA THR A 152 14.70 -16.87 -6.89
C THR A 152 13.51 -16.90 -5.93
N ARG A 153 12.36 -17.38 -6.41
CA ARG A 153 11.16 -17.56 -5.56
C ARG A 153 11.43 -18.48 -4.37
N GLU A 154 12.15 -19.57 -4.57
CA GLU A 154 12.51 -20.53 -3.51
C GLU A 154 13.37 -19.88 -2.43
N TYR A 155 14.33 -19.04 -2.83
CA TYR A 155 15.14 -18.26 -1.90
C TYR A 155 14.24 -17.34 -1.06
N ALA A 156 13.33 -16.61 -1.71
CA ALA A 156 12.43 -15.68 -1.04
C ALA A 156 11.52 -16.38 -0.03
N VAL A 157 10.91 -17.51 -0.40
CA VAL A 157 10.06 -18.31 0.51
C VAL A 157 10.87 -18.77 1.72
N LYS A 158 12.03 -19.39 1.49
CA LYS A 158 12.86 -19.96 2.55
C LYS A 158 13.30 -18.92 3.58
N HIS A 159 13.75 -17.74 3.14
CA HIS A 159 14.25 -16.71 4.06
C HIS A 159 13.10 -15.96 4.73
N PHE A 160 12.00 -15.72 4.02
CA PHE A 160 10.82 -15.09 4.61
C PHE A 160 10.17 -15.98 5.68
N GLU A 161 10.06 -17.29 5.47
CA GLU A 161 9.48 -18.21 6.48
C GLU A 161 10.36 -18.39 7.72
N LYS A 162 11.68 -18.25 7.57
CA LYS A 162 12.64 -18.26 8.68
C LYS A 162 12.61 -16.97 9.50
N SER A 163 12.27 -15.86 8.87
CA SER A 163 12.20 -14.57 9.55
C SER A 163 11.04 -14.56 10.55
N ASP A 164 11.23 -13.90 11.69
CA ASP A 164 10.23 -13.73 12.76
C ASP A 164 9.09 -12.75 12.37
N PHE A 165 8.70 -12.78 11.09
CA PHE A 165 7.73 -11.87 10.48
C PHE A 165 6.33 -11.99 11.06
N ARG A 166 6.05 -13.03 11.86
CA ARG A 166 4.77 -13.25 12.54
C ARG A 166 4.38 -12.11 13.49
N HIS A 167 5.33 -11.27 13.88
CA HIS A 167 5.10 -10.12 14.76
C HIS A 167 4.68 -8.82 14.04
N LEU A 168 4.72 -8.77 12.69
CA LEU A 168 4.41 -7.57 11.92
C LEU A 168 2.94 -7.47 11.45
N ARG A 169 2.04 -8.34 11.96
CA ARG A 169 0.61 -8.17 11.71
C ARG A 169 0.17 -6.80 12.22
N VAL A 170 -0.22 -5.92 11.30
CA VAL A 170 -0.85 -4.65 11.65
C VAL A 170 -2.16 -4.98 12.35
N ALA A 171 -2.32 -4.43 13.56
CA ALA A 171 -3.53 -4.51 14.36
C ALA A 171 -4.72 -3.85 13.63
#